data_AF-A0A6G6Z9H0-F1
#
_entry.id   AF-A0A6G6Z9H0-F1
#
_cell.length_a   1.000
_cell.length_b   1.000
_cell.length_c   1.000
_cell.angle_alpha   90.00
_cell.angle_beta   90.00
_cell.angle_gamma   90.00
#
_symmetry.space_group_name_H-M   'P 1'
#
loop_
_entity.id
_entity.type
_entity.pdbx_description
1 polymer ?
#
loop_
_entity_poly.entity_id
_entity_poly.type
_entity_poly.pdbx_seq_one_letter_code
_entity_poly.pdbx_strand_id
1 'polypeptide(L)' 'MSMAAVRFGGVAERLGGLMTRAQALRLRNLAEEAYQPNQYARDLTSEEAERRIDALRAEIALADSF' A
#
# COMPACT_ATOMS: atom_id res chain seq x y z
N MET A 1 -29.09 -27.55 9.77
CA MET A 1 -29.11 -26.78 8.52
C MET A 1 -28.97 -25.31 8.88
N SER A 2 -27.84 -24.67 8.56
CA SER A 2 -27.67 -23.22 8.71
C SER A 2 -27.02 -22.67 7.45
N MET A 3 -27.80 -21.94 6.67
CA MET A 3 -27.35 -21.17 5.52
C MET A 3 -26.65 -19.91 6.03
N ALA A 4 -25.33 -19.95 6.14
CA ALA A 4 -24.54 -18.73 6.29
C ALA A 4 -24.42 -18.09 4.90
N ALA A 5 -25.17 -17.01 4.70
CA ALA A 5 -25.13 -16.20 3.50
C ALA A 5 -23.69 -15.74 3.23
N VAL A 6 -23.07 -16.34 2.21
CA VAL A 6 -21.86 -15.82 1.57
C VAL A 6 -22.26 -14.49 0.95
N ARG A 7 -22.00 -13.40 1.68
CA ARG A 7 -22.13 -12.04 1.16
C ARG A 7 -20.99 -11.88 0.16
N PHE A 8 -21.30 -12.04 -1.12
CA PHE A 8 -20.40 -11.72 -2.22
C PHE A 8 -20.01 -10.24 -2.13
N GLY A 9 -18.92 -9.96 -1.42
CA GLY A 9 -18.22 -8.68 -1.44
C GLY A 9 -17.78 -8.43 -2.89
N GLY A 10 -18.33 -7.36 -3.45
CA GLY A 10 -18.39 -7.12 -4.88
C GLY A 10 -17.02 -7.03 -5.53
N VAL A 11 -16.98 -7.42 -6.80
CA VAL A 11 -15.84 -7.33 -7.71
C VAL A 11 -15.18 -5.93 -7.73
N ALA A 12 -15.88 -4.89 -7.28
CA ALA A 12 -15.37 -3.53 -7.12
C ALA A 12 -14.26 -3.38 -6.06
N GLU A 13 -14.29 -4.15 -4.97
CA GLU A 13 -13.26 -4.10 -3.90
C GLU A 13 -11.95 -4.78 -4.33
N ARG A 14 -12.00 -5.59 -5.40
CA ARG A 14 -10.84 -6.26 -6.01
C ARG A 14 -10.24 -5.49 -7.20
N LEU A 15 -10.79 -4.33 -7.54
CA LEU A 15 -10.41 -3.51 -8.70
C LEU A 15 -9.86 -2.13 -8.30
N GLY A 16 -9.32 -2.00 -7.08
CA GLY A 16 -8.31 -0.98 -6.83
C GLY A 16 -7.14 -1.29 -7.74
N GLY A 17 -7.11 -0.67 -8.92
CA GLY A 17 -6.19 -1.01 -10.01
C GLY A 17 -4.76 -1.19 -9.52
N LEU A 18 -3.98 -2.00 -10.24
CA LEU A 18 -2.55 -2.14 -9.97
C LEU A 18 -1.93 -0.76 -9.73
N MET A 19 -1.06 -0.72 -8.75
CA MET A 19 -0.28 0.45 -8.39
C MET A 19 0.28 1.15 -9.62
N THR A 20 0.05 2.46 -9.69
CA THR A 20 0.53 3.26 -10.82
C THR A 20 2.05 3.32 -10.81
N ARG A 21 2.66 3.56 -11.98
CA ARG A 21 4.12 3.75 -12.09
C ARG A 21 4.62 4.87 -11.17
N ALA A 22 3.83 5.93 -10.99
CA ALA A 22 4.16 7.05 -10.10
C ALA A 22 4.20 6.62 -8.64
N GLN A 23 3.20 5.85 -8.18
CA GLN A 23 3.22 5.24 -6.84
C GLN A 23 4.39 4.27 -6.68
N ALA A 24 4.76 3.53 -7.73
CA ALA A 24 5.92 2.63 -7.72
C ALA A 24 7.26 3.30 -7.49
N LEU A 25 7.52 4.39 -8.20
CA LEU A 25 8.73 5.15 -7.97
C LEU A 25 8.72 5.78 -6.59
N ARG A 26 7.59 6.35 -6.16
CA ARG A 26 7.47 7.00 -4.85
C ARG A 26 7.66 6.02 -3.70
N LEU A 27 6.95 4.89 -3.70
CA LEU A 27 7.04 3.87 -2.65
C LEU A 27 8.45 3.30 -2.57
N ARG A 28 9.08 3.00 -3.72
CA ARG A 28 10.45 2.49 -3.75
C ARG A 28 11.44 3.46 -3.13
N ASN A 29 11.40 4.74 -3.52
CA ASN A 29 12.33 5.74 -3.00
C ASN A 29 12.16 5.91 -1.47
N LEU A 30 10.92 5.99 -0.98
CA LEU A 30 10.64 6.10 0.46
C LEU A 30 11.10 4.86 1.23
N ALA A 31 10.90 3.67 0.66
CA ALA A 31 11.35 2.43 1.27
C ALA A 31 12.89 2.35 1.35
N GLU A 32 13.60 2.86 0.34
CA GLU A 32 15.07 2.97 0.35
C GLU A 32 15.54 4.00 1.39
N GLU A 33 14.91 5.17 1.45
CA GLU A 33 15.21 6.26 2.40
C GLU A 33 15.00 5.85 3.86
N ALA A 34 13.91 5.12 4.14
CA ALA A 34 13.62 4.59 5.47
C ALA A 34 14.44 3.33 5.83
N TYR A 35 15.35 2.87 4.95
CA TYR A 35 16.08 1.59 5.09
C TYR A 35 15.16 0.36 5.23
N GLN A 36 13.98 0.39 4.62
CA GLN A 36 12.94 -0.64 4.67
C GLN A 36 12.52 -1.14 3.27
N PRO A 37 13.44 -1.71 2.46
CA PRO A 37 13.14 -2.09 1.07
C PRO A 37 12.01 -3.13 0.93
N ASN A 38 11.75 -3.93 1.97
CA ASN A 38 10.68 -4.94 1.98
C ASN A 38 9.26 -4.34 1.96
N GLN A 39 9.11 -3.04 2.22
CA GLN A 39 7.83 -2.33 2.14
C GLN A 39 7.35 -2.15 0.69
N TYR A 40 8.26 -2.27 -0.29
CA TYR A 40 7.93 -2.22 -1.71
C TYR A 40 7.64 -3.63 -2.26
N ALA A 41 6.53 -3.77 -2.97
CA ALA A 41 6.22 -4.94 -3.79
C ALA A 41 5.65 -4.52 -5.16
N ARG A 42 5.86 -5.34 -6.19
CA ARG A 42 5.54 -4.99 -7.59
C ARG A 42 4.07 -5.11 -7.95
N ASP A 43 3.32 -5.89 -7.20
CA ASP A 43 1.94 -6.32 -7.46
C ASP A 43 0.93 -5.70 -6.48
N LEU A 44 1.32 -4.64 -5.77
CA LEU A 44 0.43 -3.91 -4.89
C LEU A 44 -0.71 -3.26 -5.68
N THR A 45 -1.86 -3.12 -5.01
CA THR A 45 -2.94 -2.27 -5.49
C THR A 45 -2.56 -0.80 -5.28
N SER A 46 -3.17 0.09 -6.04
CA SER A 46 -3.01 1.55 -5.87
C SER A 46 -3.30 1.99 -4.43
N GLU A 47 -4.36 1.44 -3.82
CA GLU A 47 -4.78 1.78 -2.46
C GLU A 47 -3.76 1.32 -1.41
N GLU A 48 -3.25 0.10 -1.55
CA GLU A 48 -2.22 -0.42 -0.64
C GLU A 48 -0.90 0.34 -0.80
N ALA A 49 -0.54 0.70 -2.04
CA ALA A 49 0.62 1.53 -2.30
C ALA A 49 0.51 2.90 -1.62
N GLU A 50 -0.66 3.52 -1.68
CA GLU A 50 -0.94 4.81 -1.06
C GLU A 50 -0.83 4.74 0.47
N ARG A 51 -1.44 3.72 1.11
CA ARG A 51 -1.30 3.49 2.55
C ARG A 51 0.16 3.35 3.00
N ARG A 52 0.96 2.58 2.25
CA ARG A 52 2.39 2.38 2.58
C ARG A 52 3.21 3.64 2.38
N ILE A 53 2.92 4.42 1.33
CA ILE A 53 3.57 5.71 1.08
C ILE A 53 3.32 6.66 2.26
N ASP A 54 2.08 6.74 2.76
CA ASP A 54 1.73 7.61 3.87
C ASP A 54 2.38 7.18 5.19
N ALA A 55 2.42 5.86 5.46
CA ALA A 55 3.12 5.32 6.63
C ALA A 55 4.61 5.66 6.61
N LEU A 56 5.30 5.42 5.49
CA LEU A 56 6.73 5.71 5.36
C LEU A 56 7.02 7.21 5.47
N ARG A 57 6.15 8.07 4.92
CA ARG A 57 6.27 9.53 5.08
C ARG A 57 6.18 9.96 6.53
N ALA A 58 5.23 9.39 7.28
CA ALA A 58 5.10 9.68 8.70
C ALA A 58 6.30 9.19 9.50
N GLU A 59 6.81 7.98 9.23
CA GLU A 59 8.00 7.44 9.87
C GLU A 59 9.25 8.30 9.62
N ILE A 60 9.49 8.70 8.37
CA ILE A 60 10.63 9.57 8.02
C ILE A 60 10.49 10.93 8.71
N ALA A 61 9.31 11.55 8.64
CA ALA A 61 9.09 12.85 9.29
C ALA A 61 9.29 12.80 10.81
N LEU A 62 8.93 11.67 11.45
CA LEU A 62 9.21 11.45 12.87
C LEU A 62 10.72 11.31 13.11
N ALA A 63 11.44 10.57 12.27
CA ALA A 63 12.89 10.41 12.39
C ALA A 63 13.66 11.73 12.22
N ASP A 64 13.23 12.60 11.29
CA ASP A 64 13.83 13.91 11.03
C ASP A 64 13.57 14.95 12.14
N SER A 65 12.66 14.67 13.06
CA SER A 65 12.26 15.62 14.11
C SER A 65 13.10 15.55 15.39
N PHE A 66 14.11 14.69 15.46
CA PHE A 66 15.01 14.48 16.61
C PHE A 66 16.44 14.96 16.33
#